data_AF-A0A523D540-F1
#
_entry.id   AF-A0A523D540-F1
#
_cell.length_a   1.000
_cell.length_b   1.000
_cell.length_c   1.000
_cell.angle_alpha   90.00
_cell.angle_beta   90.00
_cell.angle_gamma   90.00
#
_symmetry.space_group_name_H-M   'P 1'
#
loop_
_entity.id
_entity.type
_entity.pdbx_description
1 polymer ?
#
loop_
_entity_poly.entity_id
_entity_poly.type
_entity_poly.pdbx_seq_one_letter_code
_entity_poly.pdbx_strand_id
1 'polypeptide(L)'
;QAFETAMGDFGKVALVVIVLLFGISTMFGYSYYGKKSFSYLFGPENGRIYDLFYLVMLFVGAVWSASMVVNLIDTTFALMAFPNMLAVLLLAPKVMAATRDYFSRHNPG
;
A
#
# COMPACT_ATOMS: atom_id res chain seq x y z
N GLN A 1 21.41 -10.45 -9.96
CA GLN A 1 22.80 -10.22 -10.40
C GLN A 1 23.68 -9.72 -9.25
N ALA A 2 23.43 -8.56 -8.63
CA ALA A 2 24.26 -8.08 -7.50
C ALA A 2 24.35 -9.07 -6.31
N PHE A 3 23.23 -9.68 -5.90
CA PHE A 3 23.20 -10.67 -4.82
C PHE A 3 23.90 -12.00 -5.18
N GLU A 4 23.87 -12.37 -6.45
CA GLU A 4 24.55 -13.56 -6.98
C GLU A 4 26.07 -13.37 -6.93
N THR A 5 26.56 -12.18 -7.29
CA THR A 5 27.98 -11.85 -7.23
C THR A 5 28.50 -11.80 -5.79
N ALA A 6 27.66 -11.42 -4.82
CA ALA A 6 28.06 -11.28 -3.42
C ALA A 6 27.95 -12.57 -2.59
N MET A 7 26.96 -13.43 -2.87
CA MET A 7 26.64 -14.61 -2.03
C MET A 7 26.54 -15.94 -2.80
N GLY A 8 26.89 -15.95 -4.09
CA GLY A 8 26.85 -17.15 -4.93
C GLY A 8 25.44 -17.68 -5.17
N ASP A 9 25.32 -18.98 -5.48
CA ASP A 9 24.05 -19.60 -5.88
C ASP A 9 23.04 -19.72 -4.73
N PHE A 10 23.50 -19.84 -3.48
CA PHE A 10 22.62 -19.83 -2.31
C PHE A 10 21.87 -18.49 -2.16
N GLY A 11 22.56 -17.38 -2.39
CA GLY A 11 21.98 -16.04 -2.33
C GLY A 11 20.85 -15.83 -3.34
N LYS A 12 20.94 -16.44 -4.54
CA LYS A 12 19.87 -16.37 -5.55
C LYS A 12 18.60 -17.05 -5.07
N VAL A 13 18.71 -18.29 -4.60
CA VAL A 13 17.55 -19.11 -4.21
C VAL A 13 16.87 -18.48 -3.00
N ALA A 14 17.65 -18.06 -2.00
CA ALA A 14 17.12 -17.38 -0.82
C ALA A 14 16.39 -16.08 -1.21
N LEU A 15 16.97 -15.25 -2.09
CA LEU A 15 16.35 -14.01 -2.54
C LEU A 15 15.02 -14.26 -3.28
N VAL A 16 14.96 -15.27 -4.15
CA VAL A 16 13.71 -15.64 -4.84
C VAL A 16 12.63 -16.03 -3.84
N VAL A 17 12.94 -16.85 -2.84
CA VAL A 17 11.98 -17.24 -1.80
C VAL A 17 11.48 -16.02 -1.01
N ILE A 18 12.39 -15.14 -0.58
CA ILE A 18 12.03 -13.93 0.17
C ILE A 18 11.14 -13.00 -0.66
N VAL A 19 11.52 -12.74 -1.92
CA VAL A 19 10.74 -11.87 -2.82
C VAL A 19 9.36 -12.45 -3.11
N LEU A 20 9.25 -13.78 -3.26
CA LEU A 20 7.95 -14.44 -3.44
C LEU A 20 7.06 -14.28 -2.20
N LEU A 21 7.59 -14.57 -1.00
CA LEU A 21 6.83 -14.42 0.25
C LEU A 21 6.41 -12.96 0.48
N PHE A 22 7.32 -12.01 0.24
CA PHE A 22 7.06 -10.58 0.37
C PHE A 22 6.01 -10.11 -0.65
N GLY A 23 6.11 -10.55 -1.90
CA GLY A 23 5.15 -10.23 -2.96
C GLY A 23 3.75 -10.73 -2.62
N ILE A 24 3.61 -11.97 -2.16
CA ILE A 24 2.32 -12.55 -1.74
C ILE A 24 1.73 -11.77 -0.56
N SER A 25 2.53 -11.48 0.47
CA SER A 25 2.08 -10.70 1.63
C SER A 25 1.61 -9.30 1.22
N THR A 26 2.35 -8.64 0.32
CA THR A 26 2.01 -7.32 -0.20
C THR A 26 0.70 -7.35 -1.00
N MET A 27 0.51 -8.35 -1.86
CA MET A 27 -0.75 -8.53 -2.60
C MET A 27 -1.95 -8.68 -1.66
N PHE A 28 -1.85 -9.50 -0.61
CA PHE A 28 -2.95 -9.62 0.36
C PHE A 28 -3.20 -8.31 1.12
N GLY A 29 -2.14 -7.58 1.47
CA GLY A 29 -2.25 -6.24 2.06
C GLY A 29 -3.04 -5.28 1.18
N TYR A 30 -2.65 -5.12 -0.09
CA TYR A 30 -3.34 -4.22 -1.02
C TYR A 30 -4.77 -4.66 -1.35
N SER A 31 -5.03 -5.96 -1.45
CA SER A 31 -6.40 -6.47 -1.62
C SER A 31 -7.29 -6.06 -0.46
N TYR A 32 -6.83 -6.23 0.79
CA TYR A 32 -7.59 -5.84 1.98
C TYR A 32 -7.83 -4.33 2.05
N TYR A 33 -6.77 -3.52 1.86
CA TYR A 33 -6.90 -2.06 1.90
C TYR A 33 -7.84 -1.54 0.83
N GLY A 34 -7.69 -1.99 -0.41
CA GLY A 34 -8.55 -1.52 -1.49
C GLY A 34 -9.99 -1.99 -1.32
N LYS A 35 -10.24 -3.21 -0.80
CA LYS A 35 -11.60 -3.67 -0.48
C LYS A 35 -12.25 -2.79 0.59
N LYS A 36 -11.50 -2.39 1.61
CA LYS A 36 -11.99 -1.50 2.66
C LYS A 36 -12.28 -0.10 2.12
N SER A 37 -11.39 0.48 1.32
CA SER A 37 -11.58 1.78 0.69
C SER A 37 -12.75 1.78 -0.29
N PHE A 38 -12.89 0.71 -1.08
CA PHE A 38 -14.00 0.53 -2.01
C PHE A 38 -15.33 0.38 -1.27
N SER A 39 -15.37 -0.41 -0.19
CA SER A 39 -16.55 -0.54 0.68
C SER A 39 -16.93 0.78 1.35
N TYR A 40 -15.96 1.63 1.69
CA TYR A 40 -16.23 2.96 2.24
C TYR A 40 -16.86 3.90 1.20
N LEU A 41 -16.42 3.82 -0.06
CA LEU A 41 -16.90 4.69 -1.13
C LEU A 41 -18.22 4.23 -1.75
N PHE A 42 -18.42 2.92 -1.94
CA PHE A 42 -19.53 2.33 -2.69
C PHE A 42 -20.45 1.44 -1.86
N GLY A 43 -20.24 1.36 -0.55
CA GLY A 43 -21.05 0.56 0.37
C GLY A 43 -20.56 -0.89 0.55
N PRO A 44 -20.93 -1.55 1.67
CA PRO A 44 -20.41 -2.85 2.09
C PRO A 44 -20.85 -4.05 1.23
N GLU A 45 -21.91 -3.90 0.45
CA GLU A 45 -22.48 -5.01 -0.33
C GLU A 45 -21.65 -5.36 -1.60
N ASN A 46 -20.74 -4.48 -2.01
CA ASN A 46 -20.02 -4.61 -3.28
C ASN A 46 -18.64 -5.30 -3.17
N GLY A 47 -18.37 -5.99 -2.06
CA GLY A 47 -17.07 -6.64 -1.81
C GLY A 47 -16.66 -7.67 -2.87
N ARG A 48 -17.62 -8.40 -3.47
CA ARG A 48 -17.37 -9.39 -4.54
C ARG A 48 -16.94 -8.75 -5.86
N ILE A 49 -17.46 -7.55 -6.17
CA ILE A 49 -17.10 -6.82 -7.39
C ILE A 49 -15.63 -6.37 -7.29
N TYR A 50 -15.22 -5.91 -6.11
CA TYR A 50 -13.83 -5.56 -5.86
C TYR A 50 -12.89 -6.77 -6.01
N ASP A 51 -13.27 -7.94 -5.48
CA ASP A 51 -12.46 -9.15 -5.60
C ASP A 51 -12.26 -9.55 -7.09
N LEU A 52 -13.31 -9.43 -7.92
CA LEU A 52 -13.21 -9.67 -9.36
C LEU A 52 -12.30 -8.65 -10.06
N PHE A 53 -12.48 -7.36 -9.76
CA PHE A 53 -11.64 -6.29 -10.31
C PHE A 53 -10.16 -6.50 -9.94
N TYR A 54 -9.88 -6.83 -8.68
CA TYR A 54 -8.53 -7.09 -8.19
C TYR A 54 -7.88 -8.26 -8.93
N LEU A 55 -8.63 -9.35 -9.18
CA LEU A 55 -8.14 -10.51 -9.92
C LEU A 55 -7.80 -10.17 -11.38
N VAL A 56 -8.64 -9.37 -12.04
CA VAL A 56 -8.37 -8.87 -13.41
C VAL A 56 -7.12 -7.99 -13.42
N MET A 57 -6.96 -7.11 -12.44
CA MET A 57 -5.80 -6.22 -12.34
C MET A 57 -4.49 -6.99 -12.14
N LEU A 58 -4.50 -8.11 -11.40
CA LEU A 58 -3.35 -9.01 -11.28
C LEU A 58 -2.94 -9.60 -12.63
N PHE A 59 -3.92 -10.04 -13.44
CA PHE A 59 -3.65 -10.54 -14.79
C PHE A 59 -3.06 -9.45 -15.69
N VAL A 60 -3.64 -8.25 -15.69
CA VAL A 60 -3.12 -7.12 -16.47
C VAL A 60 -1.69 -6.77 -16.05
N GLY A 61 -1.42 -6.72 -14.75
CA GLY A 61 -0.09 -6.46 -14.20
C GLY A 61 0.95 -7.52 -14.59
N ALA A 62 0.54 -8.77 -14.79
CA ALA A 62 1.42 -9.84 -15.25
C ALA A 62 1.75 -9.74 -16.76
N VAL A 63 0.91 -9.09 -17.55
CA VAL A 63 1.09 -8.92 -19.01
C VAL A 63 1.89 -7.66 -19.35
N TRP A 64 1.76 -6.60 -18.55
CA TRP A 64 2.48 -5.35 -18.77
C TRP A 64 3.96 -5.41 -18.40
N SER A 65 4.76 -4.52 -19.00
CA SER A 65 6.17 -4.41 -18.65
C SER A 65 6.34 -3.89 -17.22
N ALA A 66 7.38 -4.35 -16.53
CA ALA A 66 7.70 -3.90 -15.18
C ALA A 66 7.85 -2.37 -15.10
N SER A 67 8.46 -1.74 -16.12
CA SER A 67 8.60 -0.28 -16.19
C SER A 67 7.25 0.45 -16.26
N MET A 68 6.29 -0.08 -17.02
CA MET A 68 4.96 0.51 -17.14
C MET A 68 4.20 0.39 -15.82
N VAL A 69 4.26 -0.77 -15.16
CA VAL A 69 3.62 -1.01 -13.87
C VAL A 69 4.20 -0.09 -12.79
N VAL A 70 5.53 0.04 -12.73
CA VAL A 70 6.20 0.94 -11.77
C VAL A 70 5.78 2.39 -12.00
N ASN A 71 5.83 2.88 -13.25
CA ASN A 71 5.42 4.26 -13.57
C ASN A 71 3.95 4.54 -13.19
N LEU A 72 3.06 3.57 -13.40
CA LEU A 72 1.65 3.69 -13.01
C LEU A 72 1.48 3.75 -11.49
N ILE A 73 2.19 2.89 -10.75
CA ILE A 73 2.16 2.88 -9.28
C ILE A 73 2.69 4.21 -8.74
N ASP A 74 3.83 4.69 -9.23
CA ASP A 74 4.42 5.96 -8.80
C ASP A 74 3.45 7.13 -9.05
N THR A 75 2.79 7.15 -10.21
CA THR A 75 1.77 8.17 -10.53
C THR A 75 0.57 8.07 -9.59
N THR A 76 0.11 6.86 -9.28
CA THR A 76 -1.03 6.63 -8.37
C THR A 76 -0.68 7.05 -6.94
N PHE A 77 0.54 6.77 -6.47
CA PHE A 77 1.01 7.22 -5.16
C PHE A 77 1.19 8.74 -5.10
N ALA A 78 1.69 9.37 -6.16
CA ALA A 78 1.75 10.83 -6.23
C ALA A 78 0.34 11.44 -6.14
N LEU A 79 -0.63 10.88 -6.86
CA LEU A 79 -2.04 11.28 -6.81
C LEU A 79 -2.69 11.06 -5.44
N MET A 80 -2.30 10.02 -4.70
CA MET A 80 -2.77 9.78 -3.33
C MET A 80 -2.09 10.70 -2.31
N ALA A 81 -0.78 10.93 -2.47
CA ALA A 81 0.02 11.74 -1.54
C ALA A 81 -0.38 13.21 -1.57
N PHE A 82 -0.65 13.77 -2.76
CA PHE A 82 -1.02 15.17 -2.91
C PHE A 82 -2.24 15.60 -2.07
N PRO A 83 -3.43 14.99 -2.21
CA PRO A 83 -4.60 15.35 -1.41
C PRO A 83 -4.41 15.04 0.07
N ASN A 84 -3.73 13.93 0.42
CA ASN A 84 -3.49 13.57 1.80
C ASN A 84 -2.58 14.58 2.51
N MET A 85 -1.47 14.98 1.87
CA MET A 85 -0.57 16.00 2.40
C MET A 85 -1.28 17.34 2.56
N LEU A 86 -2.11 17.76 1.58
CA LEU A 86 -2.88 18.98 1.68
C LEU A 86 -3.87 18.93 2.88
N ALA A 87 -4.60 17.83 3.03
CA ALA A 87 -5.52 17.62 4.15
C ALA A 87 -4.79 17.66 5.49
N VAL A 88 -3.64 16.99 5.60
CA VAL A 88 -2.81 16.98 6.81
C VAL A 88 -2.31 18.38 7.15
N LEU A 89 -1.86 19.17 6.18
CA LEU A 89 -1.42 20.55 6.43
C LEU A 89 -2.56 21.44 6.96
N LEU A 90 -3.77 21.28 6.40
CA LEU A 90 -4.95 22.01 6.87
C LEU A 90 -5.43 21.53 8.26
N LEU A 91 -5.31 20.23 8.54
CA LEU A 91 -5.70 19.61 9.80
C LEU A 91 -4.62 19.71 10.89
N ALA A 92 -3.37 19.98 10.54
CA ALA A 92 -2.24 20.07 11.45
C ALA A 92 -2.52 20.91 12.72
N PRO A 93 -3.08 22.14 12.66
CA PRO A 93 -3.39 22.90 13.87
C PRO A 93 -4.45 22.23 14.75
N LYS A 94 -5.46 21.56 14.14
CA LYS A 94 -6.50 20.84 14.88
C LYS A 94 -5.94 19.59 15.55
N VAL A 95 -5.08 18.85 14.86
CA VAL A 95 -4.40 17.68 15.41
C VAL A 95 -3.52 18.09 16.58
N MET A 96 -2.69 19.13 16.44
CA MET A 96 -1.85 19.63 17.52
C MET A 96 -2.66 20.05 18.76
N ALA A 97 -3.82 20.68 18.58
CA ALA A 97 -4.72 21.02 19.67
C ALA A 97 -5.31 19.77 20.35
N ALA A 98 -5.78 18.79 19.57
CA ALA A 98 -6.32 17.53 20.07
C ALA A 98 -5.25 16.68 20.78
N THR A 99 -4.02 16.66 20.27
CA THR A 99 -2.89 15.98 20.88
C THR A 99 -2.55 16.60 22.24
N ARG A 100 -2.52 17.94 22.34
CA ARG A 100 -2.31 18.63 23.62
C ARG A 100 -3.42 18.33 24.64
N ASP A 101 -4.67 18.32 24.20
CA ASP A 101 -5.82 17.95 25.04
C ASP A 101 -5.70 16.49 25.52
N TYR A 102 -5.42 15.55 24.61
CA TYR A 102 -5.23 14.13 24.95
C TYR A 102 -4.15 13.92 26.01
N PHE A 103 -2.97 14.53 25.83
CA PHE A 103 -1.88 14.43 26.80
C PHE A 103 -2.17 15.15 28.12
N SER A 104 -2.95 16.24 28.10
CA SER A 104 -3.38 16.91 29.35
C SER A 104 -4.36 16.05 30.17
N ARG A 105 -5.17 15.22 29.50
CA ARG A 105 -6.10 14.27 30.15
C ARG A 105 -5.43 12.98 30.61
N HIS A 106 -4.33 12.58 29.97
CA HIS A 106 -3.60 11.34 30.23
C HIS A 106 -2.30 11.53 31.03
N ASN A 107 -2.00 12.73 31.54
CA ASN A 107 -0.90 12.92 32.47
C ASN A 107 -1.42 12.68 33.91
N PRO A 108 -1.07 11.56 34.58
CA PRO A 108 -1.34 11.38 36.00
C PRO A 108 -0.24 12.12 36.76
N GLY A 109 -0.44 13.42 36.95
CA GLY A 109 0.29 14.26 37.91
C GLY A 109 -0.71 14.83 38.89
#